data_AF-A0A8H7KWN6-F1
#
_entry.id   AF-A0A8H7KWN6-F1
#
_cell.length_a   1.000
_cell.length_b   1.000
_cell.length_c   1.000
_cell.angle_alpha   90.00
_cell.angle_beta   90.00
_cell.angle_gamma   90.00
#
_symmetry.space_group_name_H-M   'P 1'
#
loop_
_entity.id
_entity.type
_entity.pdbx_description
1 polymer ?
#
loop_
_entity_poly.entity_id
_entity_poly.type
_entity_poly.pdbx_seq_one_letter_code
_entity_poly.pdbx_strand_id
1 'polypeptide(L)'
;MDFEFDLRAGIAAVVASWLLWRTAIVAVLVAVLLFFITKRAFTRHALSNIRGPAKPSRLIGHFGEMFGPQAMRFHRQVAEQFGSVVKVYGMFGSQHLQVCDPLALHHILVKDQYIYEETDTFIQ
;
A
#
# COMPACT_ATOMS: atom_id res chain seq x y z
N MET A 1 37.65 48.95 -2.91
CA MET A 1 38.01 47.52 -3.08
C MET A 1 36.94 46.62 -2.44
N ASP A 2 35.95 47.22 -1.80
CA ASP A 2 34.96 46.57 -0.92
C ASP A 2 33.72 46.08 -1.68
N PHE A 3 33.37 46.71 -2.81
CA PHE A 3 32.22 46.34 -3.65
C PHE A 3 32.31 44.92 -4.22
N GLU A 4 33.51 44.49 -4.63
CA GLU A 4 33.73 43.16 -5.20
C GLU A 4 33.69 42.06 -4.11
N PHE A 5 34.02 42.43 -2.86
CA PHE A 5 33.94 41.56 -1.70
C PHE A 5 32.48 41.34 -1.27
N ASP A 6 31.68 42.41 -1.20
CA ASP A 6 30.26 42.35 -0.85
C ASP A 6 29.44 41.57 -1.90
N LEU A 7 29.75 41.73 -3.19
CA LEU A 7 29.08 40.99 -4.26
C LEU A 7 29.34 39.48 -4.17
N ARG A 8 30.59 39.08 -3.88
CA ARG A 8 30.96 37.67 -3.69
C ARG A 8 30.30 37.07 -2.46
N ALA A 9 30.23 37.82 -1.36
CA ALA A 9 29.55 37.40 -0.14
C ALA A 9 28.04 37.20 -0.35
N GLY A 10 27.39 38.12 -1.08
CA GLY A 10 25.96 38.02 -1.40
C GLY A 10 25.62 36.80 -2.28
N ILE A 11 26.42 36.56 -3.33
CA ILE A 11 26.23 35.38 -4.20
C ILE A 11 26.46 34.09 -3.42
N ALA A 12 27.50 34.03 -2.57
CA ALA A 12 27.78 32.88 -1.73
C ALA A 12 26.63 32.58 -0.75
N ALA A 13 26.03 33.62 -0.14
CA ALA A 13 24.89 33.46 0.76
C ALA A 13 23.64 32.93 0.05
N VAL A 14 23.35 33.44 -1.15
CA VAL A 14 22.24 32.94 -1.98
C VAL A 14 22.49 31.48 -2.32
N VAL A 15 23.66 31.13 -2.86
CA VAL A 15 24.01 29.74 -3.22
C VAL A 15 23.96 28.81 -2.01
N ALA A 16 24.44 29.24 -0.84
CA ALA A 16 24.36 28.49 0.40
C ALA A 16 22.91 28.21 0.80
N SER A 17 22.02 29.22 0.71
CA SER A 17 20.59 29.03 0.94
C SER A 17 20.01 27.98 0.00
N TRP A 18 20.25 28.08 -1.32
CA TRP A 18 19.77 27.10 -2.31
C TRP A 18 20.24 25.66 -2.01
N LEU A 19 21.47 25.49 -1.54
CA LEU A 19 22.00 24.18 -1.16
C LEU A 19 21.29 23.60 0.08
N LEU A 20 21.00 24.44 1.08
CA LEU A 20 20.27 24.04 2.29
C LEU A 20 18.83 23.60 1.99
N TRP A 21 18.12 24.32 1.12
CA TRP A 21 16.76 23.94 0.72
C TRP A 21 16.73 22.61 -0.03
N ARG A 22 17.72 22.36 -0.91
CA ARG A 22 17.81 21.10 -1.66
C ARG A 22 18.03 19.90 -0.74
N THR A 23 18.94 20.01 0.22
CA THR A 23 19.19 18.91 1.17
C THR A 23 18.00 18.69 2.08
N ALA A 24 17.31 19.75 2.51
CA ALA A 24 16.07 19.64 3.29
C ALA A 24 14.96 18.90 2.52
N ILE A 25 14.72 19.25 1.24
CA ILE A 25 13.71 18.57 0.41
C ILE A 25 14.06 17.09 0.24
N VAL A 26 15.32 16.78 -0.07
CA VAL A 26 15.77 15.40 -0.22
C VAL A 26 15.61 14.62 1.08
N ALA A 27 15.96 15.21 2.23
CA ALA A 27 15.80 14.57 3.53
C ALA A 27 14.32 14.26 3.85
N VAL A 28 13.41 15.19 3.56
CA VAL A 28 11.96 14.98 3.74
C VAL A 28 11.46 13.85 2.84
N LEU A 29 11.84 13.84 1.55
CA LEU A 29 11.45 12.78 0.62
C LEU A 29 11.95 11.41 1.08
N VAL A 30 13.19 11.33 1.56
CA VAL A 30 13.76 10.10 2.11
C VAL A 30 13.02 9.66 3.37
N ALA A 31 12.71 10.58 4.29
CA ALA A 31 11.97 10.28 5.50
C ALA A 31 10.55 9.76 5.21
N VAL A 32 9.84 10.39 4.26
CA VAL A 32 8.51 9.96 3.81
C VAL A 32 8.59 8.57 3.18
N LEU A 33 9.56 8.34 2.30
CA LEU A 33 9.77 7.04 1.66
C LEU A 33 10.05 5.94 2.69
N LEU A 34 10.94 6.20 3.65
CA LEU A 34 11.25 5.28 4.74
C LEU A 34 10.02 5.02 5.62
N PHE A 35 9.22 6.04 5.93
CA PHE A 35 7.97 5.88 6.67
C PHE A 35 7.00 4.95 5.94
N PHE A 36 6.80 5.12 4.62
CA PHE A 36 5.92 4.24 3.85
C PHE A 36 6.46 2.80 3.75
N ILE A 37 7.77 2.63 3.56
CA ILE A 37 8.41 1.30 3.50
C ILE A 37 8.28 0.59 4.85
N THR A 38 8.62 1.28 5.94
CA THR A 38 8.55 0.73 7.30
C THR A 38 7.11 0.42 7.67
N LYS A 39 6.15 1.34 7.47
CA LYS A 39 4.73 1.07 7.70
C LYS A 39 4.28 -0.19 6.97
N ARG A 40 4.62 -0.31 5.67
CA ARG A 40 4.28 -1.49 4.86
C ARG A 40 4.95 -2.78 5.36
N ALA A 41 6.21 -2.72 5.80
CA ALA A 41 6.95 -3.88 6.29
C ALA A 41 6.50 -4.32 7.70
N PHE A 42 6.10 -3.38 8.56
CA PHE A 42 5.65 -3.62 9.92
C PHE A 42 4.17 -3.98 10.02
N THR A 43 3.34 -3.71 9.00
CA THR A 43 2.01 -4.31 8.89
C THR A 43 2.18 -5.82 8.74
N ARG A 44 2.16 -6.53 9.87
CA ARG A 44 2.31 -7.98 9.94
C ARG A 44 1.32 -8.64 8.98
N HIS A 45 1.84 -9.49 8.10
CA HIS A 45 1.04 -10.33 7.23
C HIS A 45 0.35 -11.43 8.06
N ALA A 46 -0.71 -11.07 8.78
CA ALA A 46 -1.58 -12.02 9.48
C ALA A 46 -2.12 -13.10 8.52
N LEU A 47 -2.23 -12.76 7.23
CA LEU A 47 -2.65 -13.66 6.17
C LEU A 47 -1.50 -14.53 5.60
N SER A 48 -0.27 -14.45 6.12
CA SER A 48 0.88 -15.21 5.62
C SER A 48 0.63 -16.72 5.63
N ASN A 49 -0.06 -17.23 6.66
CA ASN A 49 -0.37 -18.65 6.84
C ASN A 49 -1.57 -19.16 6.00
N ILE A 50 -2.32 -18.26 5.36
CA ILE A 50 -3.50 -18.63 4.58
C ILE A 50 -3.07 -19.03 3.17
N ARG A 51 -3.62 -20.16 2.70
CA ARG A 51 -3.42 -20.68 1.35
C ARG A 51 -3.99 -19.70 0.31
N GLY A 52 -3.40 -19.68 -0.88
CA GLY A 52 -3.92 -18.87 -1.97
C GLY A 52 -3.10 -18.98 -3.25
N PRO A 53 -3.65 -18.49 -4.37
CA PRO A 53 -3.01 -18.54 -5.67
C PRO A 53 -1.64 -17.84 -5.66
N ALA A 54 -0.71 -18.42 -6.44
CA ALA A 54 0.60 -17.84 -6.63
C ALA A 54 0.47 -16.48 -7.31
N LYS A 55 1.28 -15.50 -6.87
CA LYS A 55 1.25 -14.14 -7.43
C LYS A 55 1.62 -14.18 -8.93
N PRO A 56 0.75 -13.74 -9.85
CA PRO A 56 1.10 -13.67 -11.27
C PRO A 56 2.08 -12.53 -11.54
N SER A 57 1.95 -11.40 -10.83
CA SER A 57 2.82 -10.24 -10.94
C SER A 57 3.08 -9.59 -9.59
N ARG A 58 4.31 -9.13 -9.36
CA ARG A 58 4.72 -8.43 -8.13
C ARG A 58 4.10 -7.03 -8.02
N LEU A 59 3.75 -6.39 -9.14
CA LEU A 59 3.24 -5.02 -9.18
C LEU A 59 1.71 -4.95 -9.19
N ILE A 60 1.04 -5.77 -10.00
CA ILE A 60 -0.43 -5.68 -10.18
C ILE A 60 -1.17 -6.73 -9.32
N GLY A 61 -0.52 -7.83 -8.96
CA GLY A 61 -1.20 -8.95 -8.31
C GLY A 61 -2.30 -9.53 -9.20
N HIS A 62 -3.42 -9.93 -8.62
CA HIS A 62 -4.61 -10.44 -9.32
C HIS A 62 -5.63 -9.35 -9.63
N PHE A 63 -5.28 -8.06 -9.55
CA PHE A 63 -6.25 -6.98 -9.67
C PHE A 63 -7.08 -7.05 -10.97
N GLY A 64 -6.43 -7.34 -12.11
CA GLY A 64 -7.13 -7.50 -13.38
C GLY A 64 -8.07 -8.71 -13.43
N GLU A 65 -7.76 -9.77 -12.67
CA GLU A 65 -8.61 -10.97 -12.57
C GLU A 65 -9.78 -10.73 -11.62
N MET A 66 -9.60 -9.95 -10.55
CA MET A 66 -10.65 -9.62 -9.58
C MET A 66 -11.69 -8.62 -10.09
N PHE A 67 -11.28 -7.68 -10.93
CA PHE A 67 -12.14 -6.59 -11.42
C PHE A 67 -12.40 -6.65 -12.92
N GLY A 68 -11.93 -7.71 -13.60
CA GLY A 68 -12.13 -7.92 -15.02
C GLY A 68 -13.48 -8.55 -15.37
N PRO A 69 -13.81 -8.67 -16.66
CA PRO A 69 -15.07 -9.28 -17.12
C PRO A 69 -15.28 -10.73 -16.65
N GLN A 70 -14.21 -11.43 -16.30
CA GLN A 70 -14.23 -12.82 -15.83
C GLN A 70 -14.03 -12.95 -14.31
N ALA A 71 -14.19 -11.85 -13.56
CA ALA A 71 -14.00 -11.82 -12.11
C ALA A 71 -14.74 -12.93 -11.36
N MET A 72 -16.02 -13.14 -11.69
CA MET A 72 -16.82 -14.17 -11.04
C MET A 72 -16.27 -15.58 -11.28
N ARG A 73 -15.68 -15.84 -12.45
CA ARG A 73 -15.04 -17.13 -12.75
C ARG A 73 -13.77 -17.30 -11.92
N PHE A 74 -12.95 -16.26 -11.83
CA PHE A 74 -11.76 -16.26 -10.97
C PHE A 74 -12.13 -16.53 -9.51
N HIS A 75 -13.06 -15.76 -8.93
CA HIS A 75 -13.51 -15.94 -7.55
C HIS A 75 -14.03 -17.36 -7.27
N ARG A 76 -14.77 -17.95 -8.21
CA ARG A 76 -15.25 -19.33 -8.11
C ARG A 76 -14.11 -20.34 -8.16
N GLN A 77 -13.22 -20.22 -9.15
CA GLN A 77 -12.09 -21.13 -9.33
C GLN A 77 -11.17 -21.13 -8.10
N VAL A 78 -10.91 -19.94 -7.54
CA VAL A 78 -10.11 -19.79 -6.33
C VAL A 78 -10.80 -20.43 -5.11
N ALA A 79 -12.11 -20.24 -4.96
CA ALA A 79 -12.88 -20.87 -3.88
C ALA A 79 -12.94 -22.41 -4.02
N GLU A 80 -13.08 -22.95 -5.23
CA GLU A 80 -13.07 -24.39 -5.50
C GLU A 80 -11.71 -25.02 -5.21
N GLN A 81 -10.62 -24.32 -5.54
CA GLN A 81 -9.26 -24.88 -5.40
C GLN A 81 -8.69 -24.74 -3.98
N PHE A 82 -8.93 -23.63 -3.30
CA PHE A 82 -8.31 -23.31 -2.01
C PHE A 82 -9.27 -23.35 -0.81
N GLY A 83 -10.58 -23.41 -1.08
CA GLY A 83 -11.65 -23.50 -0.08
C GLY A 83 -12.33 -22.16 0.20
N SER A 84 -13.06 -22.12 1.32
CA SER A 84 -13.96 -21.01 1.67
C SER A 84 -13.25 -19.72 2.10
N VAL A 85 -11.95 -19.78 2.42
CA VAL A 85 -11.15 -18.63 2.86
C VAL A 85 -9.81 -18.65 2.15
N VAL A 86 -9.55 -17.63 1.34
CA VAL A 86 -8.38 -17.60 0.46
C VAL A 86 -7.70 -16.25 0.49
N LYS A 87 -6.37 -16.28 0.59
CA LYS A 87 -5.55 -15.07 0.44
C LYS A 87 -5.35 -14.76 -1.03
N VAL A 88 -5.60 -13.51 -1.39
CA VAL A 88 -5.40 -13.00 -2.73
C VAL A 88 -4.57 -11.71 -2.69
N TYR A 89 -3.87 -11.41 -3.78
CA TYR A 89 -2.97 -10.26 -3.86
C TYR A 89 -3.56 -9.16 -4.72
N GLY A 90 -3.60 -7.94 -4.18
CA GLY A 90 -3.97 -6.73 -4.90
C GLY A 90 -2.75 -5.98 -5.41
N MET A 91 -2.97 -4.73 -5.84
CA MET A 91 -1.93 -3.88 -6.39
C MET A 91 -0.82 -3.59 -5.37
N PHE A 92 0.38 -3.42 -5.90
CA PHE A 92 1.60 -3.22 -5.15
C PHE A 92 1.86 -4.32 -4.12
N GLY A 93 1.30 -5.52 -4.25
CA GLY A 93 1.48 -6.62 -3.31
C GLY A 93 0.71 -6.48 -2.00
N SER A 94 -0.36 -5.66 -1.97
CA SER A 94 -1.35 -5.72 -0.89
C SER A 94 -1.93 -7.13 -0.78
N GLN A 95 -2.25 -7.55 0.44
CA GLN A 95 -2.88 -8.84 0.70
C GLN A 95 -4.33 -8.59 1.10
N HIS A 96 -5.26 -9.28 0.43
CA HIS A 96 -6.68 -9.22 0.69
C HIS A 96 -7.17 -10.63 1.03
N LEU A 97 -8.13 -10.73 1.93
CA LEU A 97 -8.77 -11.99 2.30
C LEU A 97 -10.10 -12.10 1.58
N GLN A 98 -10.27 -13.13 0.76
CA GLN A 98 -11.55 -13.49 0.19
C GLN A 98 -12.21 -14.53 1.09
N VAL A 99 -13.41 -14.22 1.58
CA VAL A 99 -14.21 -15.10 2.44
C VAL A 99 -15.52 -15.44 1.74
N CYS A 100 -15.80 -16.74 1.60
CA CYS A 100 -17.02 -17.28 1.00
C CYS A 100 -17.82 -18.15 1.99
N ASP A 101 -17.35 -18.30 3.23
CA ASP A 101 -18.06 -19.03 4.29
C ASP A 101 -19.21 -18.17 4.85
N PRO A 102 -20.48 -18.61 4.74
CA PRO A 102 -21.62 -17.85 5.25
C PRO A 102 -21.56 -17.60 6.76
N LEU A 103 -20.97 -18.52 7.54
CA LEU A 103 -20.83 -18.33 8.98
C LEU A 103 -19.85 -17.19 9.30
N ALA A 104 -18.70 -17.18 8.64
CA ALA A 104 -17.71 -16.12 8.77
C ALA A 104 -18.26 -14.77 8.28
N LEU A 105 -18.97 -14.76 7.14
CA LEU A 105 -19.60 -13.55 6.62
C LEU A 105 -20.69 -13.02 7.55
N HIS A 106 -21.48 -13.90 8.17
CA HIS A 106 -22.48 -13.47 9.15
C HIS A 106 -21.83 -12.81 10.37
N HIS A 107 -20.68 -13.33 10.82
CA HIS A 107 -19.90 -12.69 11.87
C HIS A 107 -19.38 -11.31 11.45
N ILE A 108 -18.78 -11.21 10.26
CA ILE A 108 -18.16 -9.97 9.75
C ILE A 108 -19.23 -8.89 9.48
N LEU A 109 -20.32 -9.26 8.83
CA LEU A 109 -21.30 -8.31 8.29
C LEU A 109 -22.47 -8.01 9.22
N VAL A 110 -22.76 -8.90 10.19
CA VAL A 110 -23.96 -8.77 11.04
C VAL A 110 -23.61 -8.74 12.52
N LYS A 111 -22.92 -9.78 13.01
CA LYS A 111 -22.76 -9.98 14.46
C LYS A 111 -21.76 -9.00 15.08
N ASP A 112 -20.61 -8.88 14.44
CA ASP A 112 -19.42 -8.23 14.99
C ASP A 112 -18.98 -7.04 14.11
N GLN A 113 -19.93 -6.37 13.43
CA GLN A 113 -19.66 -5.31 12.46
C GLN A 113 -18.76 -4.19 13.02
N TYR A 114 -18.93 -3.81 14.28
CA TYR A 114 -18.15 -2.75 14.93
C TYR A 114 -16.66 -3.10 15.16
N ILE A 115 -16.28 -4.37 15.01
CA ILE A 115 -14.90 -4.84 15.11
C ILE A 115 -14.18 -4.70 13.76
N TYR A 116 -14.91 -4.77 12.66
CA TYR A 116 -14.37 -4.76 11.31
C TYR A 116 -14.57 -3.39 10.68
N GLU A 117 -13.48 -2.65 10.49
CA GLU A 117 -13.53 -1.36 9.82
C GLU A 117 -13.74 -1.53 8.32
N GLU A 118 -14.64 -0.71 7.76
CA GLU A 118 -14.86 -0.67 6.33
C GLU A 118 -13.63 -0.12 5.62
N THR A 119 -13.46 -0.49 4.34
CA THR A 119 -12.35 0.09 3.56
C THR A 119 -12.62 1.57 3.34
N ASP A 120 -11.59 2.42 3.53
CA ASP A 120 -11.65 3.89 3.35
C ASP A 120 -12.38 4.35 2.07
N THR A 121 -12.37 3.53 1.02
CA THR A 121 -13.09 3.81 -0.24
C THR A 121 -14.61 3.85 -0.11
N PHE A 122 -15.18 3.27 0.94
CA PHE A 122 -16.63 3.20 1.20
C PHE A 122 -17.09 4.11 2.34
N ILE A 123 -16.15 4.72 3.08
CA ILE A 123 -16.45 5.65 4.17
C ILE A 123 -16.68 7.04 3.54
N GLN A 124 -17.90 7.59 3.68
CA GLN A 124 -18.29 8.92 3.19
C GLN A 124 -18.30 9.96 4.33
#